data_AF-X1EW00-F1
#
_entry.id   AF-X1EW00-F1
#
_cell.length_a   1.000
_cell.length_b   1.000
_cell.length_c   1.000
_cell.angle_alpha   90.00
_cell.angle_beta   90.00
_cell.angle_gamma   90.00
#
_symmetry.space_group_name_H-M   'P 1'
#
loop_
_entity.id
_entity.type
_entity.pdbx_description
1 polymer ?
#
loop_
_entity_poly.entity_id
_entity_poly.type
_entity_poly.pdbx_seq_one_letter_code
_entity_poly.pdbx_strand_id
1 'polypeptide(L)' 'MKSVDPHDYVQGVLDGDRRALAKTITLIESSLPAHQQMAGTVVDKLLSDSGKAVRLGITGVPGVGKSTFI' A
#
# COMPACT_ATOMS: atom_id res chain seq x y z
N MET A 1 -23.12 1.66 -7.34
CA MET A 1 -21.68 1.74 -6.99
C MET A 1 -21.59 1.36 -5.52
N LYS A 2 -21.09 0.17 -5.17
CA LYS A 2 -21.02 -0.23 -3.75
C LYS A 2 -20.10 0.77 -3.05
N SER A 3 -20.59 1.46 -2.03
CA SER A 3 -19.74 2.23 -1.13
C SER A 3 -18.77 1.25 -0.49
N VAL A 4 -17.51 1.30 -0.90
CA VAL A 4 -16.47 0.43 -0.34
C VAL A 4 -16.08 1.03 1.00
N ASP A 5 -16.21 0.27 2.08
CA ASP A 5 -15.91 0.70 3.43
C ASP A 5 -14.37 0.73 3.63
N PRO A 6 -13.79 1.76 4.27
CA PRO A 6 -12.40 1.72 4.73
C PRO A 6 -12.02 0.41 5.45
N HIS A 7 -12.94 -0.21 6.18
CA HIS A 7 -12.73 -1.46 6.89
C HIS A 7 -12.38 -2.63 5.94
N ASP A 8 -12.99 -2.70 4.77
CA ASP A 8 -12.74 -3.78 3.80
C ASP A 8 -11.29 -3.74 3.29
N TYR A 9 -10.75 -2.54 3.08
CA TYR A 9 -9.34 -2.36 2.70
C TYR A 9 -8.40 -2.78 3.82
N VAL A 10 -8.66 -2.33 5.05
CA VAL A 10 -7.83 -2.66 6.22
C VAL A 10 -7.79 -4.16 6.45
N GLN A 11 -8.96 -4.81 6.53
CA GLN A 11 -9.03 -6.23 6.81
C GLN A 11 -8.36 -7.05 5.70
N GLY A 12 -8.60 -6.71 4.43
CA GLY A 12 -7.96 -7.41 3.32
C GLY A 12 -6.43 -7.29 3.32
N VAL A 13 -5.88 -6.15 3.77
CA VAL A 13 -4.43 -5.98 3.94
C VAL A 13 -3.91 -6.83 5.11
N LEU A 14 -4.59 -6.83 6.26
CA LEU A 14 -4.19 -7.61 7.44
C LEU A 14 -4.28 -9.12 7.22
N ASP A 15 -5.24 -9.56 6.41
CA ASP A 15 -5.39 -10.98 6.01
C ASP A 15 -4.37 -11.42 4.96
N GLY A 16 -3.57 -10.50 4.42
CA GLY A 16 -2.59 -10.79 3.37
C GLY A 16 -3.22 -11.05 1.99
N ASP A 17 -4.46 -10.60 1.74
CA ASP A 17 -5.07 -10.70 0.41
C ASP A 17 -4.37 -9.75 -0.57
N ARG A 18 -3.59 -10.34 -1.49
CA ARG A 18 -2.85 -9.61 -2.53
C ARG A 18 -3.75 -8.73 -3.41
N ARG A 19 -5.00 -9.12 -3.66
CA ARG A 19 -5.93 -8.33 -4.47
C ARG A 19 -6.44 -7.13 -3.69
N ALA A 20 -6.74 -7.30 -2.41
CA ALA A 20 -7.11 -6.20 -1.53
C ALA A 20 -5.94 -5.23 -1.33
N LEU A 21 -4.71 -5.74 -1.15
CA LEU A 21 -3.49 -4.94 -1.07
C LEU A 21 -3.30 -4.08 -2.33
N ALA A 22 -3.40 -4.68 -3.52
CA ALA A 22 -3.25 -3.94 -4.77
C ALA A 22 -4.28 -2.80 -4.90
N LYS A 23 -5.56 -3.06 -4.58
CA LYS A 23 -6.59 -2.02 -4.58
C LYS A 23 -6.32 -0.92 -3.55
N THR A 24 -5.79 -1.29 -2.37
CA THR A 24 -5.44 -0.33 -1.32
C THR A 24 -4.31 0.58 -1.77
N ILE A 25 -3.29 0.04 -2.44
CA ILE A 25 -2.19 0.83 -3.04
C ILE A 25 -2.78 1.80 -4.08
N THR A 26 -3.64 1.34 -4.98
CA THR A 26 -4.30 2.20 -5.97
C THR A 26 -5.14 3.31 -5.33
N LEU A 27 -5.84 3.01 -4.23
CA LEU A 27 -6.59 4.01 -3.45
C LEU A 27 -5.65 5.09 -2.90
N ILE A 28 -4.52 4.68 -2.31
CA ILE A 28 -3.52 5.58 -1.70
C ILE A 28 -2.82 6.44 -2.75
N GLU A 29 -2.49 5.89 -3.92
CA GLU A 29 -1.85 6.62 -5.01
C GLU A 29 -2.80 7.54 -5.80
N SER A 30 -4.11 7.46 -5.53
CA SER A 30 -5.11 8.23 -6.26
C SER A 30 -5.04 9.72 -5.93
N SER A 31 -5.05 10.55 -6.99
CA SER A 31 -5.11 12.02 -6.87
C SER A 31 -6.53 12.58 -6.70
N LEU A 32 -7.57 11.74 -6.68
CA LEU A 32 -8.95 12.19 -6.50
C LEU A 32 -9.19 12.61 -5.03
N PRO A 33 -9.67 13.83 -4.73
CA PRO A 33 -9.85 14.30 -3.35
C PRO A 33 -10.74 13.40 -2.49
N ALA A 34 -11.76 12.79 -3.09
CA ALA A 34 -12.64 11.84 -2.41
C ALA A 34 -11.90 10.57 -1.93
N HIS A 35 -10.90 10.12 -2.69
CA HIS A 35 -10.08 8.97 -2.30
C HIS A 35 -9.08 9.32 -1.20
N GLN A 36 -8.54 10.55 -1.19
CA GLN A 36 -7.52 10.97 -0.23
C GLN A 36 -8.02 10.88 1.22
N GLN A 37 -9.27 11.29 1.50
CA GLN A 37 -9.84 11.18 2.84
C GLN A 37 -9.96 9.71 3.29
N MET A 38 -10.41 8.84 2.38
CA MET A 38 -10.51 7.40 2.65
C MET A 38 -9.13 6.77 2.85
N ALA A 39 -8.16 7.11 2.00
CA ALA A 39 -6.79 6.64 2.06
C ALA A 39 -6.12 7.00 3.39
N GLY A 40 -6.29 8.24 3.86
CA GLY A 40 -5.79 8.65 5.17
C GLY A 40 -6.35 7.78 6.30
N THR A 41 -7.66 7.55 6.30
CA THR A 41 -8.32 6.68 7.29
C THR A 41 -7.79 5.24 7.26
N VAL A 42 -7.54 4.69 6.07
CA VAL A 42 -7.01 3.34 5.90
C VAL A 42 -5.56 3.25 6.39
N VAL A 43 -4.70 4.21 6.01
CA VAL A 43 -3.30 4.27 6.43
C VAL A 43 -3.20 4.38 7.94
N ASP A 44 -3.95 5.30 8.56
CA ASP A 44 -3.94 5.51 10.01
C ASP A 44 -4.25 4.22 10.79
N LYS A 45 -5.23 3.43 10.32
CA LYS A 45 -5.57 2.13 10.92
C LYS A 45 -4.43 1.11 10.77
N LEU A 46 -3.80 1.06 9.60
CA LEU A 46 -2.72 0.12 9.30
C LEU A 46 -1.39 0.47 10.00
N LEU A 47 -1.20 1.71 10.47
CA LEU A 47 0.03 2.12 11.15
C LEU A 47 0.37 1.25 12.36
N SER A 48 -0.64 0.80 13.11
CA SER A 48 -0.45 -0.04 14.30
C SER A 48 0.18 -1.41 14.02
N ASP A 49 0.03 -1.92 12.80
CA ASP A 49 0.59 -3.20 12.35
C ASP A 49 1.89 -3.06 11.54
N SER A 50 2.30 -1.82 11.27
CA SER A 50 3.49 -1.50 10.47
C SER A 50 4.80 -1.56 11.28
N GLY A 51 5.95 -1.38 10.61
CA GLY A 51 7.26 -1.25 11.28
C GLY A 51 7.98 -2.55 11.62
N LYS A 52 7.34 -3.72 11.42
CA LYS A 52 7.92 -5.05 11.70
C LYS A 52 8.77 -5.62 10.56
N ALA A 53 9.08 -4.82 9.53
CA ALA A 53 9.82 -5.23 8.34
C ALA A 53 11.16 -4.49 8.19
N VAL A 54 12.16 -5.18 7.62
CA VAL A 54 13.43 -4.56 7.23
C VAL A 54 13.20 -3.71 5.98
N ARG A 55 13.60 -2.43 6.03
CA ARG A 55 13.52 -1.50 4.90
C ARG A 55 14.91 -1.30 4.31
N LEU A 56 15.17 -1.91 3.14
CA LEU A 56 16.44 -1.84 2.43
C LEU A 56 16.29 -0.99 1.15
N GLY A 57 17.07 0.10 1.06
CA GLY A 57 17.17 0.91 -0.15
C GLY A 57 18.27 0.39 -1.07
N ILE A 58 17.95 0.13 -2.34
CA ILE A 58 18.91 -0.32 -3.35
C ILE A 58 18.95 0.68 -4.49
N THR A 59 20.12 1.27 -4.75
CA THR A 59 20.36 2.25 -5.82
C THR A 59 21.57 1.85 -6.66
N GLY A 60 21.70 2.43 -7.84
CA GLY A 60 22.82 2.18 -8.75
C GLY A 60 22.63 2.87 -10.09
N VAL A 61 23.73 3.15 -10.79
CA VAL A 61 23.70 3.75 -12.13
C VAL A 61 23.01 2.83 -13.16
N PRO A 62 22.47 3.38 -14.27
CA PRO A 62 21.91 2.56 -15.34
C PRO A 62 22.92 1.51 -15.82
N GLY A 63 22.49 0.24 -15.95
CA GLY A 63 23.34 -0.85 -16.43
C GLY A 63 24.22 -1.56 -15.39
N VAL A 64 24.25 -1.15 -14.10
CA VAL A 64 25.08 -1.80 -13.04
C VAL A 64 24.66 -3.23 -12.67
N GLY A 65 23.62 -3.78 -13.30
CA GLY A 65 23.11 -5.13 -12.98
C GLY A 65 22.13 -5.20 -11.80
N LYS A 66 21.58 -4.07 -11.35
CA LYS A 66 20.68 -3.98 -10.18
C LYS A 66 19.44 -4.90 -10.26
N SER A 67 18.87 -5.14 -11.45
CA SER A 67 17.72 -6.05 -11.61
C SER A 67 18.10 -7.53 -11.63
N THR A 68 19.38 -7.86 -11.85
CA THR A 68 19.90 -9.24 -11.72
C THR A 68 20.20 -9.59 -10.27
N PHE A 69 20.45 -8.57 -9.45
CA PHE A 69 20.79 -8.72 -8.05
C PHE A 69 19.56 -8.95 -7.14
N ILE A 70 18.40 -8.36 -7.47
CA ILE A 70 17.14 -8.44 -6.70
C ILE A 70 16.26 -9.55 -7.24
#